data_AF-A0A3D4PAM8-F1
#
_entry.id   AF-A0A3D4PAM8-F1
#
_cell.length_a   1.000
_cell.length_b   1.000
_cell.length_c   1.000
_cell.angle_alpha   90.00
_cell.angle_beta   90.00
_cell.angle_gamma   90.00
#
_symmetry.space_group_name_H-M   'P 1'
#
loop_
_entity.id
_entity.type
_entity.pdbx_description
1 polymer ?
#
loop_
_entity_poly.entity_id
_entity_poly.type
_entity_poly.pdbx_seq_one_letter_code
_entity_poly.pdbx_strand_id
1 'polypeptide(L)' 'MIYELVYTSAPAGLRPGSSGYCTVQSSRGIPAPTVDLLESLSGYRHVYTAGTPEAAKNPVNYGHYLL' A
#
# COMPACT_ATOMS: atom_id res chain seq x y z
N MET A 1 21.41 3.64 6.94
CA MET A 1 20.21 3.38 7.76
C MET A 1 19.15 2.82 6.84
N ILE A 2 18.45 1.75 7.22
CA ILE A 2 17.30 1.23 6.46
C ILE A 2 16.03 1.69 7.18
N TYR A 3 15.04 2.16 6.43
CA TYR A 3 13.72 2.55 6.93
C TYR A 3 12.66 1.62 6.36
N GLU A 4 11.65 1.32 7.17
CA GLU A 4 10.59 0.39 6.83
C GLU A 4 9.22 0.88 7.29
N LEU A 5 8.19 0.38 6.60
CA LEU A 5 6.78 0.49 6.96
C LEU A 5 6.18 -0.93 7.01
N VAL A 6 5.29 -1.17 7.97
CA VAL A 6 4.48 -2.40 8.00
C VAL A 6 3.07 -2.05 7.57
N TYR A 7 2.63 -2.65 6.46
CA TYR A 7 1.28 -2.52 5.91
C TYR A 7 0.47 -3.80 6.12
N THR A 8 -0.74 -3.65 6.64
CA THR A 8 -1.70 -4.75 6.72
C THR A 8 -3.13 -4.23 6.85
N SER A 9 -4.11 -5.11 6.71
CA SER A 9 -5.51 -4.79 6.95
C SER A 9 -5.79 -4.74 8.45
N ALA A 10 -6.11 -3.55 8.97
CA ALA A 10 -6.33 -3.31 10.40
C ALA A 10 -7.50 -2.35 10.65
N PRO A 11 -8.20 -2.45 11.81
CA PRO A 11 -9.27 -1.51 12.18
C PRO A 11 -8.79 -0.06 12.36
N ALA A 12 -7.52 0.14 12.72
CA ALA A 12 -6.90 1.45 12.87
C ALA A 12 -5.41 1.41 12.53
N GLY A 13 -4.95 2.35 11.71
CA GLY A 13 -3.55 2.55 11.37
C GLY A 13 -2.87 3.66 12.17
N LEU A 14 -1.60 3.92 11.87
CA LEU A 14 -0.80 4.96 12.54
C LEU A 14 -1.31 6.38 12.29
N ARG A 15 -1.87 6.64 11.11
CA ARG A 15 -2.42 7.95 10.75
C ARG A 15 -3.83 8.07 11.31
N PRO A 16 -4.19 9.20 11.96
CA PRO A 16 -5.56 9.42 12.42
C PRO A 16 -6.57 9.23 11.28
N GLY A 17 -7.58 8.40 11.52
CA GLY A 17 -8.62 8.08 10.54
C GLY A 17 -8.25 7.04 9.49
N SER A 18 -7.04 6.47 9.52
CA SER A 18 -6.67 5.35 8.63
C SER A 18 -7.20 4.02 9.17
N SER A 19 -7.76 3.19 8.27
CA SER A 19 -8.28 1.85 8.53
C SER A 19 -8.20 1.01 7.25
N GLY A 20 -8.50 -0.29 7.33
CA GLY A 20 -8.35 -1.21 6.21
C GLY A 20 -6.86 -1.47 5.92
N TYR A 21 -6.47 -1.55 4.65
CA TYR A 21 -5.08 -1.77 4.26
C TYR A 21 -4.25 -0.50 4.49
N CYS A 22 -3.61 -0.40 5.66
CA CYS A 22 -2.95 0.81 6.13
C CYS A 22 -1.62 0.52 6.86
N THR A 23 -0.79 1.55 7.03
CA THR A 23 0.45 1.48 7.82
C THR A 23 0.12 1.32 9.29
N VAL A 24 0.59 0.24 9.92
CA VAL A 24 0.41 -0.03 11.36
C VAL A 24 1.70 0.16 12.18
N GLN A 25 2.85 0.20 11.52
CA GLN A 25 4.15 0.43 12.15
C GLN A 25 5.12 1.12 11.19
N SER A 26 6.04 1.92 11.72
CA SER A 26 7.11 2.56 10.95
C SER A 26 8.41 2.65 11.76
N SER A 27 9.55 2.73 11.08
CA SER A 27 10.81 3.03 11.75
C SER A 27 10.75 4.39 12.47
N ARG A 28 11.28 4.45 13.70
CA ARG A 28 11.36 5.70 14.46
C ARG A 28 12.20 6.73 13.70
N GLY A 29 11.66 7.96 13.59
CA GLY A 29 12.37 9.08 12.96
C GLY A 29 12.47 8.99 11.44
N ILE A 30 11.70 8.12 10.79
CA ILE A 30 11.62 8.08 9.33
C ILE A 30 11.20 9.47 8.79
N PRO A 31 11.93 10.04 7.81
CA PRO A 31 11.54 11.30 7.20
C PRO A 31 10.20 11.18 6.46
N ALA A 32 9.36 12.21 6.55
CA ALA A 32 8.05 12.22 5.87
C ALA A 32 8.12 11.90 4.36
N PRO A 33 9.07 12.46 3.57
CA PRO A 33 9.19 12.10 2.16
C PRO A 33 9.50 10.62 1.91
N THR A 34 10.19 9.96 2.85
CA THR A 34 10.47 8.52 2.77
C THR A 34 9.22 7.71 3.09
N VAL A 35 8.39 8.16 4.04
CA VAL A 35 7.07 7.54 4.28
C VAL A 35 6.24 7.58 3.00
N ASP A 36 6.08 8.76 2.39
CA ASP A 36 5.26 8.93 1.19
C ASP A 36 5.76 8.08 0.02
N LEU A 37 7.09 8.00 -0.16
CA LEU A 37 7.69 7.13 -1.17
C LEU A 37 7.38 5.66 -0.91
N LEU A 38 7.60 5.17 0.32
CA LEU A 38 7.37 3.76 0.65
C LEU A 38 5.88 3.38 0.53
N GLU A 39 4.96 4.27 0.91
CA GLU A 39 3.53 4.07 0.71
C GLU A 39 3.14 3.99 -0.78
N SER A 40 3.82 4.75 -1.64
CA SER A 40 3.56 4.68 -3.09
C SER A 40 3.91 3.33 -3.73
N LEU A 41 4.78 2.55 -3.07
CA LEU A 41 5.24 1.24 -3.56
C LEU A 41 4.33 0.07 -3.14
N SER A 42 3.39 0.27 -2.21
CA SER A 42 2.54 -0.82 -1.70
C SER A 42 1.37 -1.18 -2.63
N GLY A 43 1.20 -0.47 -3.74
CA GLY A 43 0.15 -0.72 -4.74
C GLY A 43 0.69 -1.32 -6.02
N TYR A 44 -0.03 -2.26 -6.61
CA TYR A 44 0.21 -2.67 -8.00
C TYR A 44 -0.48 -1.69 -8.95
N ARG A 45 0.29 -1.01 -9.80
CA ARG A 45 -0.24 -0.20 -10.89
C ARG A 45 -0.42 -1.08 -12.13
N HIS A 46 -1.65 -1.17 -12.64
CA HIS A 46 -1.93 -1.89 -13.88
C HIS A 46 -1.09 -1.35 -15.05
N VAL A 47 -0.42 -2.25 -15.76
CA VAL A 47 0.33 -1.93 -16.98
C VAL A 47 -0.63 -1.82 -18.17
N TYR A 48 -1.60 -2.74 -18.25
CA TYR A 48 -2.65 -2.72 -19.28
C TYR A 48 -3.95 -2.13 -18.72
N THR A 49 -4.53 -1.18 -19.44
CA THR A 49 -5.78 -0.52 -19.03
C THR A 49 -6.94 -1.50 -18.95
N ALA A 50 -7.81 -1.35 -17.94
CA ALA A 50 -9.02 -2.15 -17.80
C ALA A 50 -9.91 -2.04 -19.04
N GLY A 51 -10.46 -3.17 -19.50
CA GLY A 51 -11.31 -3.24 -20.70
C GLY A 51 -10.58 -3.38 -22.03
N THR A 52 -9.24 -3.32 -22.06
CA THR A 52 -8.45 -3.64 -23.26
C THR A 52 -8.31 -5.16 -23.45
N PRO A 53 -8.07 -5.67 -24.67
CA PRO A 53 -7.78 -7.09 -24.89
C PRO A 53 -6.58 -7.60 -24.08
N GLU A 54 -5.60 -6.73 -23.80
CA GLU A 54 -4.40 -7.04 -23.03
C GLU A 54 -4.63 -7.00 -21.51
N ALA A 55 -5.78 -6.51 -21.03
CA ALA A 55 -6.05 -6.35 -19.60
C ALA A 55 -5.83 -7.64 -18.80
N ALA A 56 -6.15 -8.80 -19.40
CA ALA A 56 -5.97 -10.13 -18.81
C ALA A 56 -4.50 -10.54 -18.62
N LYS A 57 -3.54 -9.78 -19.18
CA LYS A 57 -2.10 -10.01 -18.97
C LYS A 57 -1.57 -9.31 -17.72
N ASN A 58 -2.36 -8.46 -17.07
CA ASN A 58 -2.00 -7.98 -15.73
C ASN A 58 -2.03 -9.16 -14.73
N PRO A 59 -1.10 -9.23 -13.76
CA PRO A 59 -1.19 -10.19 -12.67
C PRO A 59 -2.48 -9.97 -11.88
N VAL A 60 -3.09 -11.08 -11.44
CA VAL A 60 -4.23 -11.04 -10.53
C VAL A 60 -3.73 -10.65 -9.15
N ASN A 61 -4.20 -9.52 -8.62
CA ASN A 61 -3.90 -9.06 -7.27
C ASN A 61 -5.08 -9.39 -6.35
N TYR A 62 -4.87 -10.30 -5.39
CA TYR A 62 -5.85 -10.60 -4.35
C TYR A 62 -5.59 -9.72 -3.12
N GLY A 63 -6.53 -8.86 -2.78
CA GLY A 63 -6.49 -8.04 -1.57
C GLY A 63 -7.60 -8.44 -0.59
N HIS A 64 -7.23 -8.70 0.66
CA HIS A 64 -8.18 -8.90 1.75
C HIS A 64 -8.30 -7.60 2.54
N TYR A 65 -9.46 -6.94 2.46
CA TYR A 65 -9.69 -5.66 3.12
C TYR A 65 -10.69 -5.85 4.26
N LEU A 66 -10.42 -5.18 5.38
CA LEU A 66 -11.44 -4.92 6.39
C LEU A 66 -12.11 -3.60 5.98
N LEU A 67 -13.40 -3.65 5.67
CA LEU A 67 -14.22 -2.50 5.28
C LEU A 67 -14.89 -1.87 6.51
#